data_AF-A0A552HMT3-F1
#
_entry.id   AF-A0A552HMT3-F1
#
_cell.length_a   1.000
_cell.length_b   1.000
_cell.length_c   1.000
_cell.angle_alpha   90.00
_cell.angle_beta   90.00
_cell.angle_gamma   90.00
#
_symmetry.space_group_name_H-M   'P 1'
#
loop_
_entity.id
_entity.type
_entity.pdbx_description
1 polymer ?
#
loop_
_entity_poly.entity_id
_entity_poly.type
_entity_poly.pdbx_seq_one_letter_code
_entity_poly.pdbx_strand_id
1 'polypeptide(L)'
;LWILTPTFSARMIEDFGTNSDESNWLTGVYFLAKSLKAGIIVIHQLPVNEDTLWLRVLGKGGTQKRAVEELVELPERNPFRENLLEILANWRKNLELRDNLSTEEQEDMMNLSPAYLKQREEWKLEGKQEGTLEGQLSLIASLLEGRFGSLDSELSSLVEKIAQLPISERTGLLLSLANLSRSELLERF
;
A
#
# COMPACT_ATOMS: atom_id res chain seq x y z
N LEU A 1 -19.98 -6.23 -19.87
CA LEU A 1 -19.99 -5.39 -18.63
C LEU A 1 -19.94 -6.31 -17.43
N TRP A 2 -19.14 -6.00 -16.41
CA TRP A 2 -19.09 -6.76 -15.16
C TRP A 2 -19.55 -5.88 -13.99
N ILE A 3 -20.42 -6.43 -13.15
CA ILE A 3 -20.96 -5.77 -11.96
C ILE A 3 -20.46 -6.55 -10.75
N LEU A 4 -19.76 -5.87 -9.84
CA LEU A 4 -19.34 -6.43 -8.56
C LEU A 4 -20.35 -6.00 -7.49
N THR A 5 -20.91 -6.95 -6.75
CA THR A 5 -21.78 -6.65 -5.62
C THR A 5 -21.34 -7.41 -4.38
N PRO A 6 -21.23 -6.75 -3.20
CA PRO A 6 -20.89 -7.42 -1.96
C PRO A 6 -21.89 -8.54 -1.63
N THR A 7 -23.18 -8.22 -1.76
CA THR A 7 -24.30 -9.11 -1.48
C THR A 7 -25.31 -9.15 -2.61
N PHE A 8 -26.01 -10.28 -2.74
CA PHE A 8 -27.03 -10.48 -3.77
C PHE A 8 -28.03 -11.49 -3.24
N SER A 9 -29.27 -11.07 -3.07
CA SER A 9 -30.31 -11.91 -2.46
C SER A 9 -30.90 -12.88 -3.48
N ALA A 10 -31.49 -13.98 -3.00
CA ALA A 10 -32.19 -14.94 -3.86
C ALA A 10 -33.30 -14.26 -4.68
N ARG A 11 -33.98 -13.28 -4.10
CA ARG A 11 -34.98 -12.46 -4.81
C ARG A 11 -34.37 -11.68 -5.97
N MET A 12 -33.19 -11.06 -5.79
CA MET A 12 -32.53 -10.35 -6.89
C MET A 12 -32.07 -11.31 -7.99
N ILE A 13 -31.59 -12.50 -7.65
CA ILE A 13 -31.23 -13.53 -8.64
C ILE A 13 -32.44 -13.84 -9.55
N GLU A 14 -33.60 -14.02 -8.94
CA GLU A 14 -34.86 -14.27 -9.67
C GLU A 14 -35.32 -13.04 -10.47
N ASP A 15 -35.39 -11.87 -9.84
CA ASP A 15 -35.88 -10.62 -10.45
C ASP A 15 -35.03 -10.19 -11.66
N PHE A 16 -33.71 -10.44 -11.62
CA PHE A 16 -32.79 -10.16 -12.73
C PHE A 16 -32.68 -11.30 -13.75
N GLY A 17 -33.37 -12.43 -13.52
CA GLY A 17 -33.34 -13.60 -14.40
C GLY A 17 -31.93 -14.14 -14.62
N THR A 18 -31.08 -14.09 -13.59
CA THR A 18 -29.70 -14.49 -13.71
C THR A 18 -29.55 -16.00 -13.76
N ASN A 19 -28.56 -16.47 -14.52
CA ASN A 19 -28.21 -17.89 -14.60
C ASN A 19 -26.78 -18.07 -14.07
N SER A 20 -26.56 -19.08 -13.24
CA SER A 20 -25.21 -19.54 -12.90
C SER A 20 -24.78 -20.62 -13.90
N ASP A 21 -23.49 -20.63 -14.23
CA ASP A 21 -22.87 -21.70 -15.00
C ASP A 21 -21.71 -22.27 -14.18
N GLU A 22 -22.05 -23.07 -13.17
CA GLU A 22 -21.09 -23.67 -12.25
C GLU A 22 -20.17 -24.70 -12.93
N SER A 23 -20.48 -25.11 -14.17
CA SER A 23 -19.63 -26.03 -14.93
C SER A 23 -18.40 -25.35 -15.53
N ASN A 24 -18.51 -24.06 -15.84
CA ASN A 24 -17.43 -23.27 -16.44
C ASN A 24 -16.96 -22.12 -15.53
N TRP A 25 -17.73 -21.77 -14.49
CA TRP A 25 -17.47 -20.62 -13.63
C TRP A 25 -17.60 -20.99 -12.15
N LEU A 26 -16.95 -20.18 -11.31
CA LEU A 26 -16.99 -20.31 -9.86
C LEU A 26 -18.36 -19.93 -9.31
N THR A 27 -18.69 -20.49 -8.14
CA THR A 27 -19.85 -20.06 -7.34
C THR A 27 -19.81 -18.55 -7.10
N GLY A 28 -20.96 -17.89 -7.21
CA GLY A 28 -21.07 -16.44 -7.08
C GLY A 28 -20.94 -15.67 -8.41
N VAL A 29 -20.69 -16.35 -9.53
CA VAL A 29 -20.70 -15.75 -10.88
C VAL A 29 -22.04 -16.02 -11.56
N TYR A 30 -22.71 -14.94 -11.95
CA TYR A 30 -24.03 -14.97 -12.56
C TYR A 30 -24.05 -14.21 -13.88
N PHE A 31 -24.82 -14.69 -14.85
CA PHE A 31 -24.98 -14.06 -16.15
C PHE A 31 -26.40 -13.54 -16.33
N LEU A 32 -26.50 -12.32 -16.84
CA LEU A 32 -27.76 -11.75 -17.30
C LEU A 32 -28.12 -12.33 -18.68
N ALA A 33 -29.29 -11.96 -19.19
CA ALA A 33 -29.76 -12.37 -20.51
C ALA A 33 -28.67 -12.18 -21.60
N LYS A 34 -28.52 -13.17 -22.49
CA LYS A 34 -27.44 -13.25 -23.48
C LYS A 34 -27.26 -11.97 -24.31
N SER A 35 -28.36 -11.26 -24.62
CA SER A 35 -28.34 -10.01 -25.38
C SER A 35 -27.65 -8.86 -24.64
N LEU A 36 -27.63 -8.87 -23.30
CA LEU A 36 -27.01 -7.82 -22.48
C LEU A 36 -25.49 -7.99 -22.35
N LYS A 37 -24.96 -9.19 -22.59
CA LYS A 37 -23.53 -9.51 -22.47
C LYS A 37 -22.91 -8.98 -21.16
N ALA A 38 -23.64 -9.19 -20.06
CA ALA A 38 -23.29 -8.68 -18.74
C ALA A 38 -23.29 -9.81 -17.70
N GLY A 39 -22.36 -9.72 -16.74
CA GLY A 39 -22.23 -10.64 -15.63
C GLY A 39 -22.19 -9.92 -14.30
N ILE A 40 -22.66 -10.61 -13.27
CA ILE A 40 -22.69 -10.15 -11.87
C ILE A 40 -21.80 -11.10 -11.07
N ILE A 41 -20.88 -10.52 -10.30
CA ILE A 41 -20.03 -11.25 -9.35
C ILE A 41 -20.51 -10.89 -7.96
N VAL A 42 -20.90 -11.91 -7.22
CA VAL A 42 -21.46 -11.81 -5.88
C VAL A 42 -20.40 -12.20 -4.87
N ILE A 43 -19.75 -11.18 -4.28
CA ILE A 43 -18.48 -11.35 -3.57
C ILE A 43 -18.60 -12.29 -2.36
N HIS A 44 -19.68 -12.18 -1.56
CA HIS A 44 -19.86 -13.05 -0.39
C HIS A 44 -20.11 -14.54 -0.71
N GLN A 45 -20.38 -14.88 -1.98
CA GLN A 45 -20.59 -16.26 -2.43
C GLN A 45 -19.35 -16.86 -3.07
N LEU A 46 -18.31 -16.06 -3.30
CA LEU A 46 -17.06 -16.55 -3.87
C LEU A 46 -16.40 -17.56 -2.95
N PRO A 47 -15.80 -18.64 -3.49
CA PRO A 47 -15.07 -19.61 -2.69
C PRO A 47 -13.91 -18.96 -1.95
N VAL A 48 -13.59 -19.45 -0.75
CA VAL A 48 -12.49 -18.94 0.07
C VAL A 48 -11.18 -19.59 -0.38
N ASN A 49 -10.47 -18.92 -1.29
CA ASN A 49 -9.15 -19.30 -1.78
C ASN A 49 -8.36 -18.05 -2.27
N GLU A 50 -7.10 -18.24 -2.65
CA GLU A 50 -6.22 -17.15 -3.11
C GLU A 50 -6.72 -16.48 -4.41
N ASP A 51 -7.30 -17.26 -5.35
CA ASP A 51 -7.75 -16.76 -6.66
C ASP A 51 -8.90 -15.74 -6.55
N THR A 52 -9.72 -15.83 -5.51
CA THR A 52 -10.85 -14.91 -5.25
C THR A 52 -10.52 -13.84 -4.21
N LEU A 53 -9.35 -13.92 -3.56
CA LEU A 53 -8.99 -13.07 -2.43
C LEU A 53 -9.13 -11.59 -2.78
N TRP A 54 -8.63 -11.19 -3.96
CA TRP A 54 -8.69 -9.82 -4.44
C TRP A 54 -10.12 -9.26 -4.57
N LEU A 55 -11.09 -10.09 -4.93
CA LEU A 55 -12.51 -9.71 -4.96
C LEU A 55 -13.10 -9.65 -3.56
N ARG A 56 -12.75 -10.61 -2.70
CA ARG A 56 -13.28 -10.70 -1.33
C ARG A 56 -12.80 -9.56 -0.43
N VAL A 57 -11.59 -9.04 -0.68
CA VAL A 57 -11.04 -7.82 -0.07
C VAL A 57 -11.91 -6.58 -0.37
N LEU A 58 -12.59 -6.55 -1.51
CA LEU A 58 -13.56 -5.50 -1.89
C LEU A 58 -14.98 -5.78 -1.40
N GLY A 59 -15.18 -6.88 -0.66
CA GLY A 59 -16.46 -7.24 -0.07
C GLY A 59 -16.84 -6.35 1.11
N LYS A 60 -17.78 -6.83 1.92
CA LYS A 60 -18.24 -6.16 3.13
C LYS A 60 -18.33 -7.11 4.31
N GLY A 61 -18.36 -6.56 5.51
CA GLY A 61 -18.56 -7.28 6.77
C GLY A 61 -17.59 -8.45 6.94
N GLY A 62 -18.12 -9.60 7.38
CA GLY A 62 -17.32 -10.80 7.65
C GLY A 62 -16.62 -11.41 6.43
N THR A 63 -17.02 -11.07 5.20
CA THR A 63 -16.29 -11.51 3.99
C THR A 63 -15.00 -10.72 3.84
N GLN A 64 -15.09 -9.39 3.97
CA GLN A 64 -13.94 -8.50 3.88
C GLN A 64 -12.96 -8.77 5.03
N LYS A 65 -13.47 -8.89 6.26
CA LYS A 65 -12.62 -9.16 7.44
C LYS A 65 -11.75 -10.41 7.25
N ARG A 66 -12.36 -11.54 6.86
CA ARG A 66 -11.62 -12.79 6.60
C ARG A 66 -10.62 -12.64 5.45
N ALA A 67 -11.01 -11.96 4.38
CA ALA A 67 -10.11 -11.72 3.26
C ALA A 67 -8.90 -10.83 3.65
N VAL A 68 -9.08 -9.85 4.53
CA VAL A 68 -7.98 -9.03 5.06
C VAL A 68 -7.08 -9.85 5.99
N GLU A 69 -7.63 -10.75 6.79
CA GLU A 69 -6.85 -11.69 7.61
C GLU A 69 -5.98 -12.60 6.73
N GLU A 70 -6.58 -13.23 5.71
CA GLU A 70 -5.87 -14.05 4.72
C GLU A 70 -4.76 -13.26 3.99
N LEU A 71 -5.04 -12.01 3.62
CA LEU A 71 -4.08 -11.13 2.93
C LEU A 71 -2.84 -10.83 3.79
N VAL A 72 -3.00 -10.65 5.10
CA VAL A 72 -1.88 -10.37 6.00
C VAL A 72 -1.04 -11.63 6.26
N GLU A 73 -1.66 -12.81 6.18
CA GLU A 73 -0.96 -14.11 6.30
C GLU A 73 -0.21 -14.51 5.02
N LEU A 74 -0.48 -13.86 3.87
CA LEU A 74 0.23 -14.14 2.63
C LEU A 74 1.75 -13.89 2.78
N PRO A 75 2.62 -14.70 2.14
CA PRO A 75 4.06 -14.46 2.15
C PRO A 75 4.42 -13.04 1.68
N GLU A 76 5.42 -12.42 2.30
CA GLU A 76 5.88 -11.06 1.94
C GLU A 76 6.30 -10.93 0.47
N ARG A 77 6.80 -12.02 -0.13
CA ARG A 77 7.20 -12.06 -1.54
C ARG A 77 6.04 -12.29 -2.52
N ASN A 78 4.80 -12.31 -2.06
CA ASN A 78 3.66 -12.52 -2.95
C ASN A 78 3.40 -11.24 -3.76
N PRO A 79 3.48 -11.28 -5.11
CA PRO A 79 3.32 -10.10 -5.96
C PRO A 79 1.91 -9.47 -5.88
N PHE A 80 0.91 -10.20 -5.40
CA PHE A 80 -0.44 -9.70 -5.20
C PHE A 80 -0.61 -8.99 -3.84
N ARG A 81 0.26 -9.25 -2.86
CA ARG A 81 0.13 -8.71 -1.50
C ARG A 81 0.24 -7.19 -1.49
N GLU A 82 1.28 -6.64 -2.12
CA GLU A 82 1.48 -5.18 -2.19
C GLU A 82 0.32 -4.48 -2.90
N ASN A 83 -0.05 -4.96 -4.10
CA ASN A 83 -1.14 -4.39 -4.89
C ASN A 83 -2.48 -4.39 -4.12
N LEU A 84 -2.80 -5.48 -3.40
CA LEU A 84 -4.04 -5.58 -2.63
C LEU A 84 -4.04 -4.68 -1.40
N LEU A 85 -2.88 -4.54 -0.74
CA LEU A 85 -2.73 -3.63 0.39
C LEU A 85 -2.84 -2.17 -0.05
N GLU A 86 -2.35 -1.83 -1.24
CA GLU A 86 -2.53 -0.50 -1.83
C GLU A 86 -4.01 -0.23 -2.15
N ILE A 87 -4.72 -1.19 -2.75
CA ILE A 87 -6.15 -1.08 -3.03
C ILE A 87 -6.95 -0.86 -1.74
N LEU A 88 -6.65 -1.62 -0.68
CA LEU A 88 -7.27 -1.45 0.64
C LEU A 88 -6.99 -0.07 1.24
N ALA A 89 -5.74 0.40 1.16
CA ALA A 89 -5.35 1.71 1.66
C ALA A 89 -6.10 2.83 0.92
N ASN A 90 -6.18 2.75 -0.40
CA ASN A 90 -6.89 3.72 -1.24
C ASN A 90 -8.39 3.71 -0.99
N TRP A 91 -9.02 2.54 -0.91
CA TRP A 91 -10.44 2.40 -0.58
C TRP A 91 -10.75 3.05 0.77
N ARG A 92 -9.96 2.72 1.80
CA ARG A 92 -10.14 3.30 3.14
C ARG A 92 -9.96 4.82 3.14
N LYS A 93 -8.93 5.34 2.47
CA LYS A 93 -8.72 6.79 2.35
C LYS A 93 -9.91 7.48 1.70
N ASN A 94 -10.47 6.87 0.65
CA ASN A 94 -11.67 7.38 0.00
C ASN A 94 -12.90 7.34 0.92
N LEU A 95 -13.01 6.35 1.82
CA LEU A 95 -14.04 6.34 2.84
C LEU A 95 -13.82 7.42 3.90
N GLU A 96 -12.60 7.59 4.41
CA GLU A 96 -12.27 8.63 5.42
C GLU A 96 -12.55 10.05 4.92
N LEU A 97 -12.49 10.28 3.60
CA LEU A 97 -12.81 11.57 2.98
C LEU A 97 -14.32 11.83 2.81
N ARG A 98 -15.19 10.82 3.06
CA ARG A 98 -16.64 10.95 2.93
C ARG A 98 -17.26 11.27 4.29
N ASP A 99 -17.96 12.40 4.38
CA ASP A 99 -18.68 12.81 5.61
C ASP A 99 -19.97 12.02 5.87
N ASN A 100 -20.43 11.19 4.92
CA ASN A 100 -21.73 10.50 4.95
C ASN A 100 -21.63 8.97 4.95
N LEU A 101 -20.60 8.42 5.59
CA LEU A 101 -20.45 6.97 5.70
C LEU A 101 -21.67 6.34 6.37
N SER A 102 -22.15 5.25 5.79
CA SER A 102 -23.17 4.43 6.46
C SER A 102 -22.58 3.77 7.71
N THR A 103 -23.43 3.39 8.65
CA THR A 103 -23.00 2.63 9.85
C THR A 103 -22.27 1.34 9.47
N GLU A 104 -22.66 0.71 8.37
CA GLU A 104 -22.01 -0.50 7.82
C GLU A 104 -20.59 -0.18 7.29
N GLU A 105 -20.42 0.92 6.54
CA GLU A 105 -19.10 1.35 6.04
C GLU A 105 -18.15 1.75 7.18
N GLN A 106 -18.69 2.34 8.25
CA GLN A 106 -17.92 2.66 9.46
C GLN A 106 -17.49 1.39 10.21
N GLU A 107 -18.38 0.40 10.31
CA GLU A 107 -18.09 -0.88 10.95
C GLU A 107 -17.02 -1.66 10.18
N ASP A 108 -17.11 -1.70 8.86
CA ASP A 108 -16.11 -2.33 7.97
C ASP A 108 -14.72 -1.69 8.13
N MET A 109 -14.68 -0.36 8.27
CA MET A 109 -13.42 0.37 8.51
C MET A 109 -12.84 0.11 9.92
N MET A 110 -13.69 -0.05 10.93
CA MET A 110 -13.29 -0.38 12.31
C MET A 110 -12.89 -1.86 12.47
N ASN A 111 -13.44 -2.75 11.65
CA ASN A 111 -13.26 -4.20 11.73
C ASN A 111 -12.10 -4.74 10.89
N LEU A 112 -11.30 -3.86 10.27
CA LEU A 112 -10.05 -4.27 9.63
C LEU A 112 -9.17 -5.01 10.64
N SER A 113 -8.52 -6.08 10.20
CA SER A 113 -7.79 -6.96 11.10
C SER A 113 -6.72 -6.18 11.89
N PRO A 114 -6.53 -6.46 13.20
CA PRO A 114 -5.44 -5.85 13.98
C PRO A 114 -4.07 -6.06 13.32
N ALA A 115 -3.89 -7.17 12.61
CA ALA A 115 -2.68 -7.50 11.87
C ALA A 115 -2.41 -6.51 10.71
N TYR A 116 -3.44 -6.13 9.95
CA TYR A 116 -3.33 -5.10 8.90
C TYR A 116 -2.97 -3.72 9.50
N LEU A 117 -3.61 -3.35 10.61
CA LEU A 117 -3.33 -2.06 11.27
C LEU A 117 -1.88 -1.99 11.77
N LYS A 118 -1.39 -3.09 12.35
CA LYS A 118 0.01 -3.21 12.81
C LYS A 118 0.99 -3.11 11.64
N GLN A 119 0.78 -3.88 10.57
CA GLN A 119 1.64 -3.85 9.39
C GLN A 119 1.71 -2.44 8.77
N ARG A 120 0.60 -1.71 8.75
CA ARG A 120 0.58 -0.32 8.28
C ARG A 120 1.41 0.62 9.16
N GLU A 121 1.38 0.44 10.48
CA GLU A 121 2.20 1.24 11.39
C GLU A 121 3.69 0.96 11.19
N GLU A 122 4.06 -0.30 10.96
CA GLU A 122 5.42 -0.71 10.62
C GLU A 122 5.89 -0.03 9.33
N TRP A 123 5.12 -0.10 8.25
CA TRP A 123 5.45 0.60 6.99
C TRP A 123 5.51 2.12 7.12
N LYS A 124 4.64 2.72 7.92
CA LYS A 124 4.70 4.16 8.19
C LYS A 124 5.98 4.53 8.93
N LEU A 125 6.45 3.65 9.82
CA LEU A 125 7.68 3.85 10.57
C LEU A 125 8.91 3.65 9.69
N GLU A 126 8.92 2.61 8.86
CA GLU A 126 9.95 2.37 7.83
C GLU A 126 10.04 3.54 6.86
N GLY A 127 8.93 3.95 6.23
CA GLY A 127 8.92 5.07 5.29
C GLY A 127 9.32 6.40 5.94
N LYS A 128 9.05 6.60 7.24
CA LYS A 128 9.55 7.76 7.97
C LYS A 128 11.07 7.69 8.16
N GLN A 129 11.62 6.52 8.45
CA GLN A 129 13.06 6.32 8.60
C GLN A 129 13.78 6.49 7.26
N GLU A 130 13.29 5.86 6.20
CA GLU A 130 13.82 5.98 4.84
C GLU A 130 13.77 7.43 4.36
N GLY A 131 12.62 8.12 4.46
CA GLY A 131 12.51 9.52 4.06
C GLY A 131 13.39 10.46 4.89
N THR A 132 13.63 10.13 6.17
CA THR A 132 14.58 10.88 6.99
C THR A 132 16.02 10.66 6.52
N LEU A 133 16.39 9.43 6.18
CA LEU A 133 17.72 9.08 5.68
C LEU A 133 17.97 9.72 4.30
N GLU A 134 17.04 9.56 3.36
CA GLU A 134 17.10 10.18 2.03
C GLU A 134 17.18 11.71 2.13
N GLY A 135 16.38 12.33 2.99
CA GLY A 135 16.44 13.76 3.24
C GLY A 135 17.78 14.21 3.80
N GLN A 136 18.39 13.42 4.69
CA GLN A 136 19.74 13.69 5.22
C GLN A 136 20.81 13.56 4.13
N LEU A 137 20.78 12.49 3.33
CA LEU A 137 21.72 12.29 2.22
C LEU A 137 21.60 13.43 1.20
N SER A 138 20.37 13.79 0.83
CA SER A 138 20.08 14.88 -0.10
C SER A 138 20.59 16.24 0.41
N LEU A 139 20.41 16.53 1.71
CA LEU A 139 20.92 17.77 2.32
C LEU A 139 22.45 17.81 2.28
N ILE A 140 23.12 16.72 2.67
CA ILE A 140 24.59 16.65 2.68
C ILE A 140 25.12 16.80 1.24
N ALA A 141 24.55 16.07 0.28
CA ALA A 141 24.90 16.18 -1.12
C ALA A 141 24.76 17.63 -1.62
N SER A 142 23.62 18.27 -1.36
CA SER A 142 23.35 19.65 -1.77
C SER A 142 24.35 20.65 -1.18
N LEU A 143 24.77 20.46 0.08
CA LEU A 143 25.77 21.31 0.73
C LEU A 143 27.17 21.12 0.15
N LEU A 144 27.57 19.87 -0.12
CA LEU A 144 28.84 19.58 -0.78
C LEU A 144 28.87 20.14 -2.19
N GLU A 145 27.78 20.00 -2.94
CA GLU A 145 27.67 20.51 -4.31
C GLU A 145 27.71 22.05 -4.33
N GLY A 146 26.96 22.70 -3.45
CA GLY A 146 26.98 24.15 -3.32
C GLY A 146 28.34 24.72 -2.90
N ARG A 147 29.15 23.95 -2.18
CA ARG A 147 30.47 24.38 -1.69
C ARG A 147 31.62 24.07 -2.65
N PHE A 148 31.63 22.88 -3.25
CA PHE A 148 32.76 22.37 -4.01
C PHE A 148 32.47 22.23 -5.52
N GLY A 149 31.25 22.56 -5.96
CA GLY A 149 30.80 22.35 -7.34
C GLY A 149 30.28 20.93 -7.55
N SER A 150 30.23 20.46 -8.79
CA SER A 150 29.63 19.17 -9.14
C SER A 150 30.13 18.01 -8.26
N LEU A 151 29.19 17.22 -7.74
CA LEU A 151 29.45 15.98 -7.01
C LEU A 151 30.07 14.94 -7.95
N ASP A 152 31.38 14.75 -7.86
CA ASP A 152 32.06 13.62 -8.48
C ASP A 152 31.97 12.36 -7.60
N SER A 153 32.55 11.26 -8.08
CA SER A 153 32.51 9.98 -7.39
C SER A 153 33.14 10.02 -6.00
N GLU A 154 34.15 10.88 -5.79
CA GLU A 154 34.82 11.03 -4.49
C GLU A 154 33.88 11.69 -3.48
N LEU A 155 33.33 12.86 -3.82
CA LEU A 155 32.41 13.58 -2.95
C LEU A 155 31.10 12.82 -2.72
N SER A 156 30.61 12.08 -3.73
CA SER A 156 29.42 11.23 -3.59
C SER A 156 29.62 10.13 -2.54
N SER A 157 30.81 9.52 -2.51
CA SER A 157 31.12 8.48 -1.51
C SER A 157 31.17 9.02 -0.07
N LEU A 158 31.45 10.32 0.09
CA LEU A 158 31.46 10.96 1.41
C LEU A 158 30.06 11.22 1.96
N VAL A 159 29.04 11.35 1.10
CA VAL A 159 27.67 11.66 1.52
C VAL A 159 27.16 10.60 2.51
N GLU A 160 27.34 9.33 2.20
CA GLU A 160 26.95 8.21 3.07
C GLU A 160 27.81 8.16 4.35
N LYS A 161 29.13 8.37 4.23
CA LYS A 161 30.05 8.39 5.39
C LYS A 161 29.70 9.50 6.38
N ILE A 162 29.40 10.70 5.89
CA ILE A 162 29.00 11.86 6.70
C ILE A 162 27.62 11.60 7.33
N ALA A 163 26.69 10.98 6.60
CA ALA A 163 25.37 10.67 7.11
C ALA A 163 25.40 9.71 8.31
N GLN A 164 26.36 8.77 8.33
CA GLN A 164 26.57 7.81 9.42
C GLN A 164 27.25 8.40 10.67
N LEU A 165 27.80 9.61 10.61
CA LEU A 165 28.39 10.26 11.78
C LEU A 165 27.33 10.60 12.84
N PRO A 166 27.72 10.59 14.14
CA PRO A 166 26.86 11.10 15.21
C PRO A 166 26.39 12.52 14.90
N ILE A 167 25.13 12.84 15.24
CA ILE A 167 24.51 14.15 14.93
C ILE A 167 25.39 15.33 15.33
N SER A 168 26.05 15.27 16.49
CA SER A 168 26.91 16.36 16.98
C SER A 168 28.14 16.58 16.11
N GLU A 169 28.83 15.50 15.72
CA GLU A 169 30.01 15.55 14.86
C GLU A 169 29.66 15.97 13.44
N ARG A 170 28.57 15.40 12.91
CA ARG A 170 28.03 15.76 11.60
C ARG A 170 27.67 17.24 11.53
N THR A 171 26.95 17.75 12.53
CA THR A 171 26.54 19.16 12.56
C THR A 171 27.75 20.09 12.63
N GLY A 172 28.75 19.76 13.45
CA GLY A 172 30.01 20.51 13.52
C GLY A 172 30.78 20.50 12.20
N LEU A 173 30.85 19.35 11.53
CA LEU A 173 31.47 19.21 10.21
C LEU A 173 30.73 20.04 9.16
N LEU A 174 29.40 19.94 9.09
CA LEU A 174 28.58 20.69 8.14
C LEU A 174 28.66 22.20 8.34
N LEU A 175 28.69 22.68 9.58
CA LEU A 175 28.88 24.11 9.88
C LEU A 175 30.28 24.61 9.52
N SER A 176 31.30 23.75 9.62
CA SER A 176 32.68 24.09 9.26
C SER A 176 32.98 23.94 7.77
N LEU A 177 32.09 23.36 6.96
CA LEU A 177 32.25 23.24 5.50
C LEU A 177 32.54 24.59 4.81
N ALA A 178 31.99 25.69 5.31
CA ALA A 178 32.25 27.04 4.78
C ALA A 178 33.73 27.46 4.88
N ASN A 179 34.48 26.85 5.80
CA ASN A 179 35.89 27.15 6.07
C ASN A 179 36.84 26.02 5.65
N LEU A 180 36.31 24.84 5.28
CA LEU A 180 37.10 23.70 4.82
C LEU A 180 37.36 23.78 3.31
N SER A 181 38.56 23.35 2.91
CA SER A 181 38.87 23.03 1.53
C SER A 181 38.46 21.59 1.19
N ARG A 182 38.32 21.31 -0.11
CA ARG A 182 37.97 19.96 -0.60
C ARG A 182 38.99 18.92 -0.13
N SER A 183 40.29 19.25 -0.21
CA SER A 183 41.38 18.35 0.17
C SER A 183 41.35 18.01 1.65
N GLU A 184 41.13 19.01 2.52
CA GLU A 184 41.02 18.79 3.97
C GLU A 184 39.79 17.98 4.36
N LEU A 185 38.69 18.09 3.60
CA LEU A 185 37.52 17.26 3.79
C LEU A 185 37.81 15.79 3.42
N LEU A 186 38.49 15.57 2.30
CA LEU A 186 38.87 14.22 1.85
C LEU A 186 39.86 13.55 2.79
N GLU A 187 40.82 14.28 3.37
CA GLU A 187 41.79 13.72 4.33
C GLU A 187 41.14 13.25 5.65
N ARG A 188 39.91 13.68 5.94
CA ARG A 188 39.18 13.28 7.16
C ARG A 188 38.39 11.97 7.00
N PHE A 189 38.31 11.39 5.80
CA PHE A 189 37.45 10.23 5.47
C PHE A 189 38.13 9.18 4.59
#